data_AF-A0A1H5M7U3-F1
#
_entry.id   AF-A0A1H5M7U3-F1
#
_cell.length_a   1.000
_cell.length_b   1.000
_cell.length_c   1.000
_cell.angle_alpha   90.00
_cell.angle_beta   90.00
_cell.angle_gamma   90.00
#
_symmetry.space_group_name_H-M   'P 1'
#
loop_
_entity.id
_entity.type
_entity.pdbx_description
1 polymer ?
#
loop_
_entity_poly.entity_id
_entity_poly.type
_entity_poly.pdbx_seq_one_letter_code
_entity_poly.pdbx_strand_id
1 'polypeptide(L)'
;MVHPVLDDLDLPLVQEITTQDRRMLAEHKPPGMSGSLLQNLGRRPLRVLLRGVATGPNALTTMQKLDDKFRAAKPVPFVGDIVADAHLDLVFIEDLRLQELAGKPQRFGYTLTLREFIKPVDPAPATGLDTSILSDAANRIKGVVDGIAAAQALATGLEKFVPQFSALLARLQAAAKP
;
A
#
# COMPACT_ATOMS: atom_id res chain seq x y z
N MET A 1 -5.43 18.06 -35.93
CA MET A 1 -6.08 17.15 -34.99
C MET A 1 -4.97 16.56 -34.15
N VAL A 2 -4.98 16.75 -32.83
CA VAL A 2 -3.87 16.31 -31.95
C VAL A 2 -3.87 14.79 -31.88
N HIS A 3 -2.70 14.19 -32.09
CA HIS A 3 -2.49 12.75 -31.94
C HIS A 3 -2.24 12.44 -30.46
N PRO A 4 -3.03 11.56 -29.81
CA PRO A 4 -2.79 11.21 -28.42
C PRO A 4 -1.42 10.54 -28.28
N VAL A 5 -0.62 11.02 -27.35
CA VAL A 5 0.72 10.51 -27.05
C VAL A 5 0.71 9.89 -25.66
N LEU A 6 1.23 8.67 -25.55
CA LEU A 6 1.45 7.96 -24.30
C LEU A 6 2.95 7.82 -24.09
N ASP A 7 3.50 8.58 -23.13
CA ASP A 7 4.94 8.71 -22.92
C ASP A 7 5.65 9.28 -24.15
N ASP A 8 6.46 8.47 -24.83
CA ASP A 8 7.11 8.76 -26.11
C ASP A 8 6.39 8.13 -27.32
N LEU A 9 5.27 7.45 -27.09
CA LEU A 9 4.55 6.67 -28.11
C LEU A 9 3.34 7.43 -28.66
N ASP A 10 3.41 7.80 -29.93
CA ASP A 10 2.25 8.30 -30.68
C ASP A 10 1.24 7.17 -30.93
N LEU A 11 -0.02 7.39 -30.55
CA LEU A 11 -1.12 6.44 -30.74
C LEU A 11 -1.77 6.65 -32.13
N PRO A 12 -1.60 5.70 -33.07
CA PRO A 12 -2.02 5.89 -34.44
C PRO A 12 -3.54 5.71 -34.62
N LEU A 13 -4.15 6.55 -35.46
CA LEU A 13 -5.55 6.48 -35.89
C LEU A 13 -6.53 6.21 -34.73
N VAL A 14 -6.46 7.01 -33.67
CA VAL A 14 -7.43 6.96 -32.58
C VAL A 14 -8.80 7.31 -33.14
N GLN A 15 -9.76 6.39 -32.96
CA GLN A 15 -11.12 6.48 -33.47
C GLN A 15 -12.10 6.96 -32.39
N GLU A 16 -11.79 6.67 -31.13
CA GLU A 16 -12.63 6.97 -30.00
C GLU A 16 -11.78 7.30 -28.77
N ILE A 17 -12.17 8.37 -28.09
CA ILE A 17 -11.67 8.74 -26.76
C ILE A 17 -12.91 8.98 -25.90
N THR A 18 -13.07 8.19 -24.85
CA THR A 18 -14.20 8.29 -23.93
C THR A 18 -13.68 8.51 -22.52
N THR A 19 -14.13 9.57 -21.86
CA THR A 19 -13.89 9.79 -20.42
C THR A 19 -15.00 9.18 -19.59
N GLN A 20 -14.63 8.61 -18.45
CA GLN A 20 -15.56 8.11 -17.46
C GLN A 20 -15.26 8.71 -16.09
N ASP A 21 -15.96 9.80 -15.79
CA ASP A 21 -15.96 10.42 -14.46
C ASP A 21 -16.98 9.78 -13.54
N ARG A 22 -16.52 9.41 -12.34
CA ARG A 22 -17.38 8.82 -11.30
C ARG A 22 -17.04 9.43 -9.95
N ARG A 23 -18.05 9.57 -9.09
CA ARG A 23 -17.87 9.87 -7.66
C ARG A 23 -17.97 8.61 -6.83
N MET A 24 -17.19 8.54 -5.76
CA MET A 24 -17.33 7.49 -4.75
C MET A 24 -18.36 7.97 -3.71
N LEU A 25 -19.46 7.24 -3.60
CA LEU A 25 -20.52 7.51 -2.64
C LEU A 25 -20.66 6.29 -1.72
N ALA A 26 -20.61 6.51 -0.40
CA ALA A 26 -20.94 5.50 0.59
C ALA A 26 -22.38 5.70 1.06
N GLU A 27 -23.19 4.66 0.95
CA GLU A 27 -24.59 4.68 1.38
C GLU A 27 -24.71 4.22 2.83
N HIS A 28 -25.36 5.03 3.66
CA HIS A 28 -25.69 4.72 5.04
C HIS A 28 -27.21 4.66 5.18
N LYS A 29 -27.73 3.67 5.92
CA LYS A 29 -29.17 3.49 6.17
C LYS A 29 -29.48 3.67 7.66
N PRO A 30 -29.74 4.91 8.13
CA PRO A 30 -30.07 5.16 9.53
C PRO A 30 -31.39 4.47 9.91
N PRO A 31 -31.43 3.76 11.06
CA PRO A 31 -32.67 3.19 11.57
C PRO A 31 -33.73 4.28 11.80
N GLY A 32 -34.98 4.00 11.44
CA GLY A 32 -36.12 4.90 11.68
C GLY A 32 -36.27 6.06 10.67
N MET A 33 -35.46 6.08 9.61
CA MET A 33 -35.56 7.09 8.55
C MET A 33 -35.96 6.47 7.21
N SER A 34 -36.87 7.12 6.49
CA SER A 34 -37.22 6.74 5.11
C SER A 34 -36.18 7.32 4.16
N GLY A 35 -35.28 6.48 3.67
CA GLY A 35 -34.24 6.85 2.70
C GLY A 35 -32.83 6.48 3.17
N SER A 36 -31.84 6.88 2.38
CA SER A 36 -30.42 6.64 2.66
C SER A 36 -29.63 7.93 2.65
N LEU A 37 -28.64 8.03 3.54
CA LEU A 37 -27.65 9.10 3.56
C LEU A 37 -26.48 8.71 2.65
N LEU A 38 -26.17 9.53 1.66
CA LEU A 38 -25.03 9.34 0.77
C LEU A 38 -23.86 10.21 1.22
N GLN A 39 -22.79 9.58 1.72
CA GLN A 39 -21.53 10.26 2.02
C GLN A 39 -20.67 10.34 0.76
N ASN A 40 -20.32 11.55 0.33
CA ASN A 40 -19.41 11.78 -0.79
C ASN A 40 -17.96 11.56 -0.35
N LEU A 41 -17.35 10.49 -0.83
CA LEU A 41 -15.94 10.14 -0.58
C LEU A 41 -14.98 10.76 -1.61
N GLY A 42 -15.49 11.65 -2.47
CA GLY A 42 -14.70 12.36 -3.46
C GLY A 42 -14.82 11.79 -4.88
N ARG A 43 -13.93 12.28 -5.75
CA ARG A 43 -13.85 11.88 -7.16
C ARG A 43 -13.05 10.58 -7.27
N ARG A 44 -13.54 9.62 -8.05
CA ARG A 44 -12.76 8.46 -8.46
C ARG A 44 -11.68 8.92 -9.44
N PRO A 45 -10.46 8.35 -9.41
CA PRO A 45 -9.48 8.59 -10.48
C PRO A 45 -10.12 8.41 -11.85
N LEU A 46 -9.92 9.40 -12.72
CA LEU A 46 -10.53 9.46 -14.05
C LEU A 46 -10.09 8.23 -14.86
N ARG A 47 -11.03 7.64 -15.59
CA ARG A 47 -10.74 6.61 -16.58
C ARG A 47 -10.96 7.14 -17.98
N VAL A 48 -10.03 6.83 -18.87
CA VAL A 48 -10.11 7.15 -20.29
C VAL A 48 -10.03 5.86 -21.07
N LEU A 49 -11.06 5.58 -21.85
CA LEU A 49 -11.03 4.52 -22.85
C LEU A 49 -10.56 5.13 -24.15
N LEU A 50 -9.54 4.54 -24.77
CA LEU A 50 -9.15 4.86 -26.13
C LEU A 50 -9.24 3.62 -27.00
N ARG A 51 -9.70 3.83 -28.23
CA ARG A 51 -9.72 2.80 -29.26
C ARG A 51 -9.15 3.37 -30.55
N GLY A 52 -8.27 2.60 -31.17
CA GLY A 52 -7.64 3.00 -32.42
C GLY A 52 -7.14 1.82 -33.23
N VAL A 53 -6.50 2.14 -34.35
CA VAL A 53 -5.98 1.16 -35.29
C VAL A 53 -4.56 1.53 -35.71
N ALA A 54 -3.62 0.61 -35.59
CA ALA A 54 -2.31 0.75 -36.22
C ALA A 54 -2.31 0.03 -37.58
N THR A 55 -1.78 0.69 -38.60
CA THR A 55 -1.62 0.13 -39.95
C THR A 55 -0.23 0.38 -40.50
N GLY A 56 0.27 -0.55 -41.32
CA GLY A 56 1.52 -0.40 -42.05
C GLY A 56 2.71 -1.07 -41.36
N PRO A 57 3.93 -0.88 -41.87
CA PRO A 57 5.11 -1.68 -41.50
C PRO A 57 5.48 -1.56 -40.02
N ASN A 58 5.21 -0.42 -39.40
CA ASN A 58 5.51 -0.16 -37.99
C ASN A 58 4.39 -0.60 -37.04
N ALA A 59 3.25 -1.09 -37.55
CA ALA A 59 2.09 -1.38 -36.72
C ALA A 59 2.38 -2.46 -35.67
N LEU A 60 3.10 -3.52 -36.04
CA LEU A 60 3.49 -4.58 -35.11
C LEU A 60 4.43 -4.04 -34.02
N THR A 61 5.40 -3.21 -34.40
CA THR A 61 6.33 -2.57 -33.47
C THR A 61 5.61 -1.65 -32.48
N THR A 62 4.61 -0.91 -32.93
CA THR A 62 3.75 -0.08 -32.06
C THR A 62 2.98 -0.95 -31.05
N MET A 63 2.43 -2.08 -31.50
CA MET A 63 1.73 -3.02 -30.62
C MET A 63 2.66 -3.63 -29.56
N GLN A 64 3.90 -3.98 -29.94
CA GLN A 64 4.92 -4.48 -29.01
C GLN A 64 5.29 -3.42 -27.97
N LYS A 65 5.52 -2.17 -28.39
CA LYS A 65 5.79 -1.07 -27.44
C LYS A 65 4.64 -0.82 -26.46
N LEU A 66 3.38 -0.96 -26.92
CA LEU A 66 2.22 -0.87 -26.03
C LEU A 66 2.19 -2.02 -25.01
N ASP A 67 2.48 -3.25 -25.44
CA ASP A 67 2.56 -4.40 -24.53
C ASP A 67 3.70 -4.23 -23.52
N ASP A 68 4.87 -3.75 -23.94
CA ASP A 68 6.00 -3.47 -23.06
C ASP A 68 5.66 -2.41 -22.00
N LYS A 69 5.00 -1.31 -22.39
CA LYS A 69 4.54 -0.27 -21.46
C LYS A 69 3.48 -0.80 -20.49
N PHE A 70 2.57 -1.64 -20.96
CA PHE A 70 1.58 -2.30 -20.09
C PHE A 70 2.24 -3.22 -19.07
N ARG A 71 3.18 -4.07 -19.51
CA ARG A 71 3.94 -4.98 -18.63
C ARG A 71 4.84 -4.26 -17.64
N ALA A 72 5.37 -3.09 -18.00
CA ALA A 72 6.17 -2.29 -17.09
C ALA A 72 5.39 -1.85 -15.84
N ALA A 73 4.05 -1.73 -15.93
CA ALA A 73 3.18 -1.33 -14.85
C ALA A 73 3.70 -0.08 -14.12
N LYS A 74 4.09 0.94 -14.89
CA LYS A 74 4.57 2.24 -14.37
C LYS A 74 3.62 3.35 -14.78
N PRO A 75 3.47 4.40 -13.95
CA PRO A 75 2.76 5.59 -14.37
C PRO A 75 3.53 6.25 -15.51
N VAL A 76 2.82 6.58 -16.58
CA VAL A 76 3.38 7.23 -17.76
C VAL A 76 2.61 8.52 -18.05
N PRO A 77 3.25 9.56 -18.63
CA PRO A 77 2.54 10.75 -19.01
C PRO A 77 1.62 10.48 -20.21
N PHE A 78 0.48 11.14 -20.24
CA PHE A 78 -0.47 11.03 -21.34
C PHE A 78 -0.91 12.42 -21.79
N VAL A 79 -0.81 12.68 -23.09
CA VAL A 79 -1.22 13.95 -23.69
C VAL A 79 -2.19 13.64 -24.80
N GLY A 80 -3.39 14.19 -24.74
CA GLY A 80 -4.40 14.03 -25.78
C GLY A 80 -5.44 15.13 -25.69
N ASP A 81 -6.08 15.41 -26.83
CA ASP A 81 -7.22 16.32 -26.88
C ASP A 81 -8.46 15.55 -26.40
N ILE A 82 -8.72 15.67 -25.10
CA ILE A 82 -9.84 15.02 -24.43
C ILE A 82 -11.00 16.01 -24.42
N VAL A 83 -12.22 15.53 -24.71
CA VAL A 83 -13.44 16.35 -24.78
C VAL A 83 -13.81 17.04 -23.45
N ALA A 84 -13.15 16.67 -22.34
CA ALA A 84 -13.32 17.28 -21.02
C ALA A 84 -12.10 18.12 -20.67
N ASP A 85 -12.28 19.18 -19.88
CA ASP A 85 -11.25 20.04 -19.26
C ASP A 85 -10.38 19.27 -18.22
N ALA A 86 -10.17 17.98 -18.46
CA ALA A 86 -9.50 17.04 -17.61
C ALA A 86 -8.01 17.04 -17.94
N HIS A 87 -7.21 17.65 -17.06
CA HIS A 87 -5.75 17.52 -17.11
C HIS A 87 -5.36 16.18 -16.48
N LEU A 88 -4.83 15.26 -17.29
CA LEU A 88 -4.29 13.97 -16.88
C LEU A 88 -2.77 14.03 -17.02
N ASP A 89 -2.08 14.23 -15.90
CA ASP A 89 -0.61 14.31 -15.93
C ASP A 89 0.02 12.93 -16.08
N LEU A 90 -0.38 11.98 -15.22
CA LEU A 90 0.14 10.62 -15.17
C LEU A 90 -1.01 9.62 -15.17
N VAL A 91 -0.82 8.54 -15.94
CA VAL A 91 -1.79 7.46 -16.06
C VAL A 91 -1.13 6.09 -15.94
N PHE A 92 -1.92 5.12 -15.49
CA PHE A 92 -1.64 3.70 -15.62
C PHE A 92 -2.48 3.10 -16.74
N ILE A 93 -1.90 2.13 -17.46
CA ILE A 93 -2.67 1.28 -18.37
C ILE A 93 -3.36 0.22 -17.50
N GLU A 94 -4.67 0.38 -17.27
CA GLU A 94 -5.51 -0.55 -16.49
C GLU A 94 -5.84 -1.81 -17.29
N ASP A 95 -6.12 -1.66 -18.58
CA ASP A 95 -6.45 -2.76 -19.49
C ASP A 95 -5.87 -2.49 -20.87
N LEU A 96 -5.33 -3.53 -21.50
CA LEU A 96 -4.80 -3.49 -22.86
C LEU A 96 -5.35 -4.67 -23.66
N ARG A 97 -6.00 -4.36 -24.77
CA ARG A 97 -6.48 -5.34 -25.75
C ARG A 97 -5.87 -5.06 -27.11
N LEU A 98 -5.13 -6.03 -27.64
CA LEU A 98 -4.54 -6.00 -28.97
C LEU A 98 -5.23 -7.05 -29.84
N GLN A 99 -5.59 -6.70 -31.07
CA GLN A 99 -6.28 -7.59 -31.99
C GLN A 99 -5.74 -7.42 -33.40
N GLU A 100 -5.44 -8.52 -34.09
CA GLU A 100 -5.17 -8.48 -35.53
C GLU A 100 -6.50 -8.36 -36.29
N LEU A 101 -6.60 -7.40 -37.20
CA LEU A 101 -7.82 -7.15 -37.96
C LEU A 101 -7.69 -7.72 -39.36
N ALA A 102 -8.70 -8.46 -39.78
CA ALA A 102 -8.78 -9.01 -41.13
C ALA A 102 -8.87 -7.91 -42.21
N GLY A 103 -8.50 -8.28 -43.44
CA GLY A 103 -8.73 -7.51 -44.66
C GLY A 103 -7.51 -6.77 -45.23
N LYS A 104 -6.49 -6.44 -44.43
CA LYS A 104 -5.20 -5.94 -44.92
C LYS A 104 -4.06 -6.46 -44.05
N PRO A 105 -2.89 -6.78 -44.63
CA PRO A 105 -1.73 -7.15 -43.84
C PRO A 105 -1.31 -5.97 -42.93
N GLN A 106 -0.72 -6.30 -41.78
CA GLN A 106 -0.19 -5.32 -40.82
C GLN A 106 -1.25 -4.33 -40.33
N ARG A 107 -2.42 -4.84 -39.95
CA ARG A 107 -3.51 -4.05 -39.40
C ARG A 107 -3.89 -4.58 -38.03
N PHE A 108 -3.71 -3.76 -37.01
CA PHE A 108 -3.99 -4.12 -35.62
C PHE A 108 -4.93 -3.11 -34.98
N GLY A 109 -5.99 -3.59 -34.35
CA GLY A 109 -6.84 -2.81 -33.47
C GLY A 109 -6.28 -2.84 -32.06
N TYR A 110 -6.28 -1.69 -31.40
CA TYR A 110 -5.94 -1.60 -29.98
C TYR A 110 -7.07 -0.93 -29.21
N THR A 111 -7.27 -1.39 -27.99
CA THR A 111 -8.16 -0.76 -27.01
C THR A 111 -7.41 -0.68 -25.70
N LEU A 112 -7.38 0.51 -25.13
CA LEU A 112 -6.65 0.78 -23.89
C LEU A 112 -7.54 1.54 -22.92
N THR A 113 -7.57 1.06 -21.69
CA THR A 113 -8.19 1.76 -20.57
C THR A 113 -7.09 2.39 -19.75
N LEU A 114 -6.99 3.71 -19.79
CA LEU A 114 -6.08 4.50 -18.99
C LEU A 114 -6.78 4.92 -17.70
N ARG A 115 -6.05 4.91 -16.60
CA ARG A 115 -6.53 5.35 -15.30
C ARG A 115 -5.57 6.37 -14.70
N GLU A 116 -6.13 7.50 -14.26
CA GLU A 116 -5.39 8.56 -13.59
C GLU A 116 -4.57 8.00 -12.42
N PHE A 117 -3.30 8.36 -12.39
CA PHE A 117 -2.43 8.08 -11.27
C PHE A 117 -2.38 9.25 -10.31
N ILE A 118 -2.72 8.99 -9.06
CA ILE A 118 -2.58 9.95 -7.97
C ILE A 118 -1.47 9.44 -7.06
N LYS A 119 -0.39 10.21 -6.95
CA LYS A 119 0.71 9.87 -6.03
C LYS A 119 0.14 9.81 -4.60
N PRO A 120 0.37 8.71 -3.85
CA PRO A 120 0.02 8.67 -2.45
C PRO A 120 0.66 9.82 -1.69
N VAL A 121 -0.10 10.45 -0.80
CA VAL A 121 0.47 11.39 0.16
C VAL A 121 1.45 10.64 1.05
N ASP A 122 2.62 11.22 1.29
CA ASP A 122 3.59 10.61 2.19
C ASP A 122 2.96 10.53 3.59
N PRO A 123 3.10 9.40 4.29
CA PRO A 123 2.54 9.26 5.62
C PRO A 123 3.13 10.33 6.53
N ALA A 124 2.26 10.99 7.30
CA ALA A 124 2.73 11.92 8.31
C ALA A 124 3.70 11.18 9.27
N PRO A 125 4.77 11.85 9.75
CA PRO A 125 5.61 11.27 10.78
C PRO A 125 4.72 10.89 11.98
N ALA A 126 4.98 9.72 12.57
CA ALA A 126 4.22 9.20 13.71
C ALA A 126 4.53 10.02 14.99
N THR A 127 4.10 11.28 15.03
CA THR A 127 4.31 12.20 16.15
C THR A 127 3.40 11.91 17.34
N GLY A 128 2.32 11.14 17.13
CA GLY A 128 1.41 10.70 18.18
C GLY A 128 1.81 9.40 18.87
N LEU A 129 2.97 8.81 18.52
CA LEU A 129 3.45 7.61 19.18
C LEU A 129 4.20 8.00 20.46
N ASP A 130 3.60 7.70 21.60
CA ASP A 130 4.24 7.94 22.90
C ASP A 130 5.36 6.92 23.14
N THR A 131 6.60 7.37 22.95
CA THR A 131 7.80 6.54 23.16
C THR A 131 8.02 6.19 24.63
N SER A 132 7.31 6.83 25.56
CA SER A 132 7.29 6.44 26.97
C SER A 132 6.67 5.06 27.16
N ILE A 133 5.66 4.68 26.36
CA ILE A 133 5.04 3.34 26.42
C ILE A 133 6.08 2.26 26.10
N LEU A 134 6.93 2.50 25.10
CA LEU A 134 8.00 1.57 24.74
C LEU A 134 9.03 1.44 25.87
N SER A 135 9.35 2.57 26.51
CA SER A 135 10.29 2.63 27.63
C SER A 135 9.73 1.92 28.87
N ASP A 136 8.45 2.12 29.17
CA ASP A 136 7.74 1.46 30.26
C ASP A 136 7.67 -0.05 30.05
N ALA A 137 7.34 -0.50 28.84
CA ALA A 137 7.34 -1.92 28.50
C ALA A 137 8.73 -2.56 28.68
N ALA A 138 9.79 -1.88 28.22
CA ALA A 138 11.17 -2.35 28.41
C ALA A 138 11.56 -2.43 29.90
N ASN A 139 11.17 -1.44 30.69
CA ASN A 139 11.42 -1.42 32.14
C ASN A 139 10.69 -2.56 32.87
N ARG A 140 9.45 -2.87 32.47
CA ARG A 140 8.69 -4.00 33.03
C ARG A 140 9.35 -5.33 32.75
N ILE A 141 9.81 -5.56 31.52
CA ILE A 141 10.52 -6.79 31.15
C ILE A 141 11.83 -6.90 31.94
N LYS A 142 12.61 -5.81 32.03
CA LYS A 142 13.83 -5.79 32.83
C LYS A 142 13.57 -6.14 34.30
N GLY A 143 12.53 -5.55 34.91
CA GLY A 143 12.15 -5.85 36.29
C GLY A 143 11.79 -7.33 36.52
N VAL A 144 11.12 -7.96 35.56
CA VAL A 144 10.82 -9.41 35.63
C VAL A 144 12.11 -10.24 35.54
N VAL A 145 13.01 -9.91 34.61
CA VAL A 145 14.29 -10.61 34.45
C VAL A 145 15.15 -10.48 35.71
N ASP A 146 15.28 -9.27 36.25
CA ASP A 146 16.03 -9.01 37.49
C ASP A 146 15.42 -9.75 38.68
N GLY A 147 14.07 -9.80 38.77
CA GLY A 147 13.35 -10.53 39.81
C GLY A 147 13.59 -12.05 39.74
N ILE A 148 13.58 -12.64 38.55
CA ILE A 148 13.89 -14.07 38.36
C ILE A 148 15.34 -14.36 38.75
N ALA A 149 16.28 -13.50 38.35
CA ALA A 149 17.69 -13.64 38.70
C ALA A 149 17.92 -13.57 40.22
N ALA A 150 17.26 -12.63 40.91
CA ALA A 150 17.33 -12.52 42.36
C ALA A 150 16.72 -13.73 43.08
N ALA A 151 15.57 -14.24 42.60
CA ALA A 151 14.94 -15.43 43.14
C ALA A 151 15.82 -16.68 42.98
N GLN A 152 16.47 -16.84 41.83
CA GLN A 152 17.44 -17.92 41.60
C GLN A 152 18.65 -17.80 42.54
N ALA A 153 19.23 -16.59 42.67
CA ALA A 153 20.37 -16.35 43.55
C ALA A 153 20.04 -16.63 45.03
N LEU A 154 18.81 -16.34 45.47
CA LEU A 154 18.35 -16.70 46.81
C LEU A 154 18.18 -18.22 46.95
N ALA A 155 17.50 -18.87 45.99
CA ALA A 155 17.25 -20.31 46.03
C ALA A 155 18.55 -21.15 46.03
N THR A 156 19.58 -20.71 45.31
CA THR A 156 20.87 -21.39 45.20
C THR A 156 21.98 -20.73 46.05
N GLY A 157 21.62 -19.86 47.00
CA GLY A 157 22.56 -19.15 47.86
C GLY A 157 22.31 -19.38 49.36
N LEU A 158 21.22 -20.06 49.71
CA LEU A 158 20.83 -20.33 51.10
C LEU A 158 21.81 -21.26 51.82
N GLU A 159 22.50 -22.14 51.10
CA GLU A 159 23.53 -23.03 51.63
C GLU A 159 24.73 -22.27 52.21
N LYS A 160 25.01 -21.05 51.73
CA LYS A 160 26.07 -20.18 52.28
C LYS A 160 25.74 -19.66 53.68
N PHE A 161 24.46 -19.62 54.06
CA PHE A 161 24.01 -19.17 55.37
C PHE A 161 23.90 -20.32 56.39
N VAL A 162 23.89 -21.58 55.95
CA VAL A 162 23.79 -22.77 56.80
C VAL A 162 24.90 -22.84 57.86
N PRO A 163 26.19 -22.56 57.55
CA PRO A 163 27.26 -22.59 58.56
C PRO A 163 27.05 -21.55 59.67
N GLN A 164 26.57 -20.36 59.32
CA GLN A 164 26.33 -19.26 60.27
C GLN A 164 25.17 -19.58 61.21
N PHE A 165 24.07 -20.12 60.67
CA PHE A 165 22.93 -20.57 61.48
C PHE A 165 23.28 -21.76 62.36
N SER A 166 24.07 -22.71 61.84
CA SER A 166 24.55 -23.87 62.62
C SER A 166 25.43 -23.44 63.78
N ALA A 167 26.33 -22.48 63.56
CA ALA A 167 27.19 -21.93 64.60
C ALA A 167 26.38 -21.17 65.67
N LEU A 168 25.37 -20.39 65.27
CA LEU A 168 24.46 -19.71 66.19
C LEU A 168 23.67 -20.72 67.05
N LEU A 169 23.13 -21.76 66.43
CA LEU A 169 22.41 -22.85 67.11
C LEU A 169 23.30 -23.56 68.13
N ALA A 170 24.55 -23.89 67.75
CA ALA A 170 25.50 -24.51 68.66
C ALA A 170 25.81 -23.63 69.88
N ARG A 171 25.95 -22.30 69.69
CA ARG A 171 26.16 -21.35 70.79
C ARG A 171 24.94 -21.24 71.70
N LEU A 172 23.74 -21.23 71.14
CA LEU A 172 22.50 -21.20 71.92
C LEU A 172 22.28 -22.50 72.71
N GLN A 173 22.59 -23.66 72.11
CA GLN A 173 22.52 -24.95 72.80
C GLN A 173 23.56 -25.07 73.93
N ALA A 174 24.76 -24.54 73.73
CA ALA A 174 25.78 -24.48 74.78
C ALA A 174 25.36 -23.58 75.95
N ALA A 175 24.65 -22.48 75.68
CA ALA A 175 24.11 -21.59 76.71
C ALA A 175 22.88 -22.16 77.43
N ALA A 176 22.19 -23.12 76.84
CA ALA A 176 20.97 -23.74 77.40
C ALA A 176 21.22 -25.05 78.18
N LYS A 177 22.48 -25.53 78.25
CA LYS A 177 22.84 -26.70 79.06
C LYS A 177 23.04 -26.23 80.52
N PRO A 178 22.32 -26.79 81.50
CA PRO A 178 22.36 -26.34 82.89
C PRO A 178 23.72 -26.59 83.56
#